data_AF-A0A816HXM9-F1
#
_entry.id   AF-A0A816HXM9-F1
#
_cell.length_a   1.000
_cell.length_b   1.000
_cell.length_c   1.000
_cell.angle_alpha   90.00
_cell.angle_beta   90.00
_cell.angle_gamma   90.00
#
_symmetry.space_group_name_H-M   'P 1'
#
loop_
_entity.id
_entity.type
_entity.pdbx_description
1 polymer ?
#
loop_
_entity_poly.entity_id
_entity_poly.type
_entity_poly.pdbx_seq_one_letter_code
_entity_poly.pdbx_strand_id
1 'polypeptide(L)'
;MYLASVSYSIGTSPYSVSVVDVNGDNQPDIVTANYGANTTSVLINTGDGTFSLQVTYPVGSYPRSVSVVDVNDDNKPDIVTANSGANTVSVLINTDNGTFSSQVTYSTGSYPMSVAVVDVNGDNKPDIVTANNGANTTTVLIN
;
A
#
# COMPACT_ATOMS: atom_id res chain seq x y z
N MET A 1 23.63 -13.09 12.66
CA MET A 1 23.84 -12.01 13.66
C MET A 1 23.28 -10.73 13.05
N TYR A 2 22.42 -10.01 13.76
CA TYR A 2 21.84 -8.75 13.27
C TYR A 2 22.72 -7.57 13.74
N LEU A 3 22.73 -6.49 12.97
CA LEU A 3 23.31 -5.21 13.40
C LEU A 3 22.40 -4.55 14.46
N ALA A 4 22.85 -3.44 15.06
CA ALA A 4 22.02 -2.64 15.93
C ALA A 4 20.75 -2.16 15.20
N SER A 5 19.61 -2.16 15.88
CA SER A 5 18.35 -1.70 15.30
C SER A 5 18.37 -0.18 15.08
N VAL A 6 17.96 0.25 13.90
CA VAL A 6 17.68 1.66 13.58
C VAL A 6 16.16 1.84 13.49
N SER A 7 15.64 2.96 13.99
CA SER A 7 14.21 3.29 13.92
C SER A 7 14.00 4.50 13.03
N TYR A 8 13.03 4.41 12.11
CA TYR A 8 12.62 5.49 11.23
C TYR A 8 11.24 5.99 11.65
N SER A 9 11.10 7.30 11.84
CA SER A 9 9.82 7.91 12.19
C SER A 9 8.86 7.84 11.00
N ILE A 10 7.73 7.17 11.20
CA ILE A 10 6.64 7.07 10.22
C ILE A 10 5.32 7.62 10.79
N GLY A 11 4.21 7.47 10.06
CA GLY A 11 2.88 7.82 10.55
C GLY A 11 2.48 7.05 11.82
N THR A 12 1.48 7.56 12.54
CA THR A 12 1.08 7.01 13.84
C THR A 12 0.33 5.68 13.70
N SER A 13 0.57 4.78 14.66
CA SER A 13 0.00 3.42 14.70
C SER A 13 0.14 2.68 13.36
N PRO A 14 1.37 2.35 12.89
CA PRO A 14 1.53 1.54 11.69
C PRO A 14 1.05 0.10 11.92
N TYR A 15 0.30 -0.47 10.98
CA TYR A 15 -0.27 -1.83 11.08
C TYR A 15 0.27 -2.81 10.03
N SER A 16 0.73 -2.31 8.90
CA SER A 16 1.20 -3.14 7.78
C SER A 16 2.40 -2.49 7.13
N VAL A 17 3.28 -3.32 6.58
CA VAL A 17 4.44 -2.92 5.79
C VAL A 17 4.50 -3.75 4.51
N SER A 18 4.89 -3.13 3.41
CA SER A 18 5.27 -3.78 2.16
C SER A 18 6.69 -3.34 1.80
N VAL A 19 7.44 -4.22 1.14
CA VAL A 19 8.82 -3.99 0.74
C VAL A 19 8.96 -4.30 -0.75
N VAL A 20 9.19 -3.27 -1.55
CA VAL A 20 9.33 -3.36 -3.01
C VAL A 20 10.11 -2.15 -3.52
N ASP A 21 10.82 -2.29 -4.62
CA ASP A 21 11.42 -1.15 -5.32
C ASP A 21 10.31 -0.29 -5.96
N VAL A 22 10.03 0.89 -5.39
CA VAL A 22 8.99 1.78 -5.93
C VAL A 22 9.55 2.88 -6.83
N ASN A 23 10.87 3.10 -6.81
CA ASN A 23 11.52 4.16 -7.57
C ASN A 23 12.29 3.67 -8.81
N GLY A 24 12.39 2.36 -9.01
CA GLY A 24 13.05 1.71 -10.15
C GLY A 24 14.58 1.67 -10.04
N ASP A 25 15.15 1.84 -8.85
CA ASP A 25 16.60 1.86 -8.64
C ASP A 25 17.21 0.49 -8.28
N ASN A 26 16.40 -0.58 -8.33
CA ASN A 26 16.70 -1.96 -7.95
C ASN A 26 17.04 -2.15 -6.46
N GLN A 27 16.67 -1.22 -5.59
CA GLN A 27 16.78 -1.38 -4.15
C GLN A 27 15.36 -1.44 -3.54
N PRO A 28 15.11 -2.38 -2.62
CA PRO A 28 13.79 -2.49 -2.00
C PRO A 28 13.54 -1.30 -1.06
N ASP A 29 12.45 -0.59 -1.32
CA ASP A 29 11.92 0.50 -0.49
C ASP A 29 10.89 -0.01 0.51
N ILE A 30 10.49 0.85 1.44
CA ILE A 30 9.49 0.53 2.47
C ILE A 30 8.22 1.35 2.26
N VAL A 31 7.07 0.67 2.27
CA VAL A 31 5.75 1.31 2.28
C VAL A 31 4.95 0.85 3.50
N THR A 32 4.35 1.75 4.27
CA THR A 32 3.58 1.39 5.49
C THR A 32 2.15 1.89 5.49
N ALA A 33 1.22 1.11 6.04
CA ALA A 33 -0.14 1.56 6.35
C ALA A 33 -0.20 2.15 7.77
N ASN A 34 -0.44 3.45 7.89
CA ASN A 34 -0.46 4.16 9.17
C ASN A 34 -1.90 4.37 9.65
N TYR A 35 -2.41 3.39 10.40
CA TYR A 35 -3.79 3.35 10.87
C TYR A 35 -4.23 4.63 11.57
N GLY A 36 -3.39 5.16 12.47
CA GLY A 36 -3.74 6.34 13.28
C GLY A 36 -3.65 7.66 12.53
N ALA A 37 -2.84 7.72 11.47
CA ALA A 37 -2.62 8.93 10.69
C ALA A 37 -3.54 9.03 9.46
N ASN A 38 -4.20 7.94 9.05
CA ASN A 38 -4.92 7.84 7.79
C ASN A 38 -4.02 8.13 6.57
N THR A 39 -2.78 7.65 6.64
CA THR A 39 -1.78 7.82 5.57
C THR A 39 -1.10 6.50 5.25
N THR A 40 -0.49 6.45 4.07
CA THR A 40 0.62 5.54 3.79
C THR A 40 1.93 6.33 3.83
N SER A 41 3.02 5.71 4.30
CA SER A 41 4.37 6.29 4.23
C SER A 41 5.22 5.54 3.22
N VAL A 42 6.06 6.24 2.47
CA VAL A 42 7.07 5.69 1.56
C VAL A 42 8.44 6.14 2.04
N LEU A 43 9.36 5.20 2.21
CA LEU A 43 10.75 5.44 2.61
C LEU A 43 11.66 4.82 1.56
N ILE A 44 12.38 5.68 0.85
CA ILE A 44 13.30 5.28 -0.21
C ILE A 44 14.62 4.79 0.38
N ASN A 45 15.06 3.63 -0.06
CA ASN A 45 16.35 3.05 0.30
C ASN A 45 17.49 3.86 -0.33
N THR A 46 18.53 4.15 0.43
CA THR A 46 19.69 4.93 -0.06
C THR A 46 20.85 4.05 -0.54
N GLY A 47 20.67 2.73 -0.56
CA GLY A 47 21.65 1.76 -1.08
C GLY A 47 22.75 1.36 -0.10
N ASP A 48 22.86 2.04 1.03
CA ASP A 48 23.81 1.75 2.11
C ASP A 48 23.16 1.06 3.31
N GLY A 49 21.92 0.57 3.15
CA GLY A 49 21.12 -0.03 4.21
C GLY A 49 20.43 1.00 5.12
N THR A 50 20.44 2.28 4.73
CA THR A 50 19.63 3.32 5.36
C THR A 50 18.46 3.76 4.46
N PHE A 51 17.54 4.54 5.03
CA PHE A 51 16.33 5.00 4.35
C PHE A 51 16.17 6.51 4.50
N SER A 52 15.63 7.14 3.46
CA SER A 52 15.27 8.55 3.43
C SER A 52 14.16 8.87 4.44
N LEU A 53 13.96 10.16 4.72
CA LEU A 53 12.77 10.61 5.46
C LEU A 53 11.50 10.17 4.72
N GLN A 54 10.47 9.81 5.49
CA GLN A 54 9.20 9.41 4.90
C GLN A 54 8.60 10.51 4.03
N VAL A 55 8.02 10.10 2.91
CA VAL A 55 6.99 10.86 2.21
C VAL A 55 5.64 10.24 2.55
N THR A 56 4.64 11.05 2.87
CA THR A 56 3.33 10.56 3.28
C THR A 56 2.26 10.92 2.26
N TYR A 57 1.34 9.97 2.05
CA TYR A 57 0.19 10.16 1.17
C TYR A 57 -1.11 9.90 1.93
N PRO A 58 -2.10 10.80 1.88
CA PRO A 58 -3.41 10.55 2.47
C PRO A 58 -4.11 9.36 1.82
N VAL A 59 -4.65 8.47 2.64
CA VAL A 59 -5.48 7.34 2.21
C VAL A 59 -6.84 7.37 2.91
N GLY A 60 -7.67 6.34 2.77
CA GLY A 60 -8.93 6.25 3.49
C GLY A 60 -8.73 6.11 5.01
N SER A 61 -9.80 6.26 5.78
CA SER A 61 -9.73 6.19 7.24
C SER A 61 -9.34 4.80 7.74
N TYR A 62 -8.43 4.76 8.72
CA TYR A 62 -7.95 3.55 9.41
C TYR A 62 -7.41 2.48 8.45
N PRO A 63 -6.35 2.79 7.66
CA PRO A 63 -5.72 1.82 6.78
C PRO A 63 -5.13 0.66 7.60
N ARG A 64 -5.53 -0.57 7.28
CA ARG A 64 -5.13 -1.81 7.98
C ARG A 64 -4.04 -2.57 7.25
N SER A 65 -4.06 -2.54 5.94
CA SER A 65 -3.22 -3.34 5.06
C SER A 65 -2.73 -2.47 3.91
N VAL A 66 -1.51 -2.72 3.45
CA VAL A 66 -0.96 -2.15 2.22
C VAL A 66 -0.42 -3.27 1.35
N SER A 67 -0.71 -3.19 0.05
CA SER A 67 -0.10 -3.99 -1.02
C SER A 67 0.55 -3.03 -2.00
N VAL A 68 1.68 -3.43 -2.58
CA VAL A 68 2.38 -2.60 -3.58
C VAL A 68 2.68 -3.46 -4.80
N VAL A 69 2.08 -3.10 -5.93
CA VAL A 69 2.08 -3.86 -7.18
C VAL A 69 1.66 -2.92 -8.30
N ASP A 70 2.15 -3.14 -9.51
CA ASP A 70 1.66 -2.43 -10.69
C ASP A 70 0.20 -2.82 -10.92
N VAL A 71 -0.75 -1.89 -10.77
CA VAL A 71 -2.19 -2.17 -10.94
C VAL A 71 -2.75 -1.62 -12.24
N ASN A 72 -1.99 -0.79 -12.95
CA ASN A 72 -2.40 -0.14 -14.19
C ASN A 72 -1.62 -0.64 -15.43
N ASP A 73 -0.73 -1.63 -15.25
CA ASP A 73 0.11 -2.26 -16.28
C ASP A 73 1.09 -1.27 -16.94
N ASP A 74 1.62 -0.32 -16.16
CA ASP A 74 2.60 0.69 -16.63
C ASP A 74 4.06 0.37 -16.26
N ASN A 75 4.29 -0.80 -15.66
CA ASN A 75 5.55 -1.31 -15.10
C ASN A 75 6.09 -0.51 -13.90
N LYS A 76 5.24 0.23 -13.18
CA LYS A 76 5.61 0.91 -11.94
C LYS A 76 4.74 0.39 -10.80
N PRO A 77 5.33 -0.03 -9.66
CA PRO A 77 4.53 -0.50 -8.54
C PRO A 77 3.68 0.63 -7.94
N ASP A 78 2.37 0.42 -7.89
CA ASP A 78 1.38 1.30 -7.29
C ASP A 78 1.05 0.89 -5.86
N ILE A 79 0.47 1.80 -5.07
CA ILE A 79 0.07 1.51 -3.69
C ILE A 79 -1.43 1.25 -3.61
N VAL A 80 -1.80 0.12 -3.00
CA VAL A 80 -3.18 -0.20 -2.65
C VAL A 80 -3.31 -0.39 -1.14
N THR A 81 -4.27 0.29 -0.50
CA THR A 81 -4.54 0.15 0.94
C THR A 81 -5.96 -0.31 1.21
N ALA A 82 -6.16 -1.15 2.24
CA ALA A 82 -7.48 -1.48 2.79
C ALA A 82 -7.83 -0.55 3.95
N ASN A 83 -8.91 0.23 3.81
CA ASN A 83 -9.28 1.28 4.76
C ASN A 83 -10.47 0.85 5.60
N SER A 84 -10.20 0.24 6.76
CA SER A 84 -11.23 -0.36 7.61
C SER A 84 -12.28 0.63 8.11
N GLY A 85 -11.90 1.89 8.34
CA GLY A 85 -12.79 2.94 8.81
C GLY A 85 -13.65 3.56 7.71
N ALA A 86 -13.16 3.56 6.47
CA ALA A 86 -13.87 4.09 5.32
C ALA A 86 -14.71 3.03 4.57
N ASN A 87 -14.46 1.74 4.81
CA ASN A 87 -15.01 0.63 4.02
C ASN A 87 -14.63 0.72 2.53
N THR A 88 -13.42 1.17 2.25
CA THR A 88 -12.88 1.33 0.89
C THR A 88 -11.51 0.69 0.76
N VAL A 89 -11.06 0.53 -0.48
CA VAL A 89 -9.63 0.56 -0.81
C VAL A 89 -9.24 1.92 -1.37
N SER A 90 -7.99 2.31 -1.17
CA SER A 90 -7.36 3.44 -1.87
C SER A 90 -6.30 2.91 -2.83
N VAL A 91 -6.28 3.41 -4.06
CA VAL A 91 -5.28 3.14 -5.09
C VAL A 91 -4.55 4.44 -5.38
N LEU A 92 -3.23 4.43 -5.26
CA LEU A 92 -2.36 5.57 -5.55
C LEU A 92 -1.40 5.14 -6.66
N ILE A 93 -1.56 5.75 -7.83
CA ILE A 93 -0.74 5.43 -9.00
C ILE A 93 0.63 6.09 -8.90
N ASN A 94 1.68 5.32 -9.13
CA ASN A 94 3.05 5.77 -9.18
C ASN A 94 3.29 6.57 -10.45
N THR A 95 3.52 7.88 -10.31
CA THR A 95 3.73 8.75 -11.46
C THR A 95 5.14 8.65 -11.99
N ASP A 96 6.14 8.53 -11.10
CA ASP A 96 7.54 8.23 -11.42
C ASP A 96 8.39 8.20 -10.15
N ASN A 97 9.51 7.47 -10.16
CA ASN A 97 10.56 7.55 -9.11
C ASN A 97 10.02 7.49 -7.66
N GLY A 98 9.03 6.62 -7.40
CA GLY A 98 8.43 6.47 -6.06
C GLY A 98 7.55 7.64 -5.62
N THR A 99 7.08 8.46 -6.56
CA THR A 99 6.11 9.53 -6.32
C THR A 99 4.71 9.09 -6.74
N PHE A 100 3.72 9.36 -5.89
CA PHE A 100 2.38 8.85 -6.10
C PHE A 100 1.34 9.96 -6.27
N SER A 101 0.39 9.71 -7.15
CA SER A 101 -0.79 10.54 -7.35
C SER A 101 -1.75 10.53 -6.15
N SER A 102 -2.71 11.44 -6.13
CA SER A 102 -3.79 11.42 -5.13
C SER A 102 -4.61 10.13 -5.23
N GLN A 103 -5.01 9.58 -4.08
CA GLN A 103 -5.82 8.36 -4.05
C GLN A 103 -7.08 8.44 -4.92
N VAL A 104 -7.35 7.35 -5.63
CA VAL A 104 -8.69 6.98 -6.09
C VAL A 104 -9.22 5.91 -5.13
N THR A 105 -10.49 5.97 -4.78
CA THR A 105 -11.08 5.05 -3.80
C THR A 105 -12.19 4.21 -4.40
N TYR A 106 -12.25 2.94 -4.00
CA TYR A 106 -13.29 2.01 -4.42
C TYR A 106 -13.96 1.39 -3.20
N SER A 107 -15.28 1.28 -3.24
CA SER A 107 -16.07 0.70 -2.15
C SER A 107 -15.80 -0.79 -1.98
N THR A 108 -15.85 -1.25 -0.74
CA THR A 108 -15.74 -2.68 -0.37
C THR A 108 -16.87 -3.07 0.57
N GLY A 109 -16.86 -4.31 1.08
CA GLY A 109 -17.65 -4.68 2.24
C GLY A 109 -17.19 -3.94 3.51
N SER A 110 -17.93 -4.11 4.60
CA SER A 110 -17.62 -3.42 5.86
C SER A 110 -16.33 -3.95 6.52
N TYR A 111 -15.54 -3.03 7.06
CA TYR A 111 -14.32 -3.27 7.84
C TYR A 111 -13.30 -4.15 7.09
N PRO A 112 -12.80 -3.73 5.91
CA PRO A 112 -11.75 -4.44 5.19
C PRO A 112 -10.46 -4.46 6.01
N MET A 113 -9.94 -5.67 6.27
CA MET A 113 -8.78 -5.89 7.14
C MET A 113 -7.50 -6.21 6.38
N SER A 114 -7.63 -6.76 5.17
CA SER A 114 -6.51 -7.15 4.31
C SER A 114 -6.86 -6.87 2.86
N VAL A 115 -5.85 -6.51 2.07
CA VAL A 115 -5.94 -6.39 0.62
C VAL A 115 -4.84 -7.23 -0.03
N ALA A 116 -5.20 -7.93 -1.10
CA ALA A 116 -4.29 -8.57 -2.02
C ALA A 116 -4.59 -8.07 -3.43
N VAL A 117 -3.59 -8.10 -4.29
CA VAL A 117 -3.75 -7.69 -5.69
C VAL A 117 -3.10 -8.75 -6.58
N VAL A 118 -3.90 -9.32 -7.48
CA VAL A 118 -3.53 -10.43 -8.36
C VAL A 118 -4.62 -10.59 -9.42
N ASP A 119 -4.26 -11.07 -10.61
CA ASP A 119 -5.25 -11.48 -11.61
C ASP A 119 -6.04 -12.71 -11.10
N VAL A 120 -7.29 -12.49 -10.66
CA VAL A 120 -8.16 -13.59 -10.19
C VAL A 120 -9.10 -14.08 -11.27
N ASN A 121 -9.26 -13.32 -12.36
CA ASN A 121 -10.25 -13.60 -13.40
C ASN A 121 -9.64 -14.22 -14.67
N GLY A 122 -8.31 -14.15 -14.82
CA GLY A 122 -7.52 -14.74 -15.90
C GLY A 122 -7.38 -13.84 -17.14
N ASP A 123 -7.58 -12.52 -17.03
CA ASP A 123 -7.45 -11.59 -18.15
C ASP A 123 -6.05 -10.95 -18.28
N ASN A 124 -5.11 -11.35 -17.42
CA ASN A 124 -3.77 -10.81 -17.28
C ASN A 124 -3.73 -9.37 -16.76
N LYS A 125 -4.79 -8.89 -16.10
CA LYS A 125 -4.77 -7.63 -15.37
C LYS A 125 -4.89 -7.88 -13.86
N PRO A 126 -4.16 -7.12 -13.03
CA PRO A 126 -4.29 -7.22 -11.59
C PRO A 126 -5.67 -6.79 -11.09
N ASP A 127 -6.34 -7.67 -10.36
CA ASP A 127 -7.59 -7.39 -9.65
C ASP A 127 -7.32 -7.11 -8.17
N ILE A 128 -8.20 -6.33 -7.51
CA ILE A 128 -8.07 -6.04 -6.08
C ILE A 128 -9.05 -6.89 -5.29
N VAL A 129 -8.54 -7.62 -4.29
CA VAL A 129 -9.34 -8.49 -3.41
C VAL A 129 -9.20 -8.05 -1.96
N THR A 130 -10.32 -7.93 -1.25
CA THR A 130 -10.30 -7.59 0.19
C THR A 130 -11.03 -8.60 1.06
N ALA A 131 -10.48 -8.85 2.26
CA ALA A 131 -11.16 -9.58 3.32
C ALA A 131 -11.95 -8.60 4.22
N ASN A 132 -13.28 -8.64 4.15
CA ASN A 132 -14.18 -7.69 4.83
C ASN A 132 -14.71 -8.31 6.14
N ASN A 133 -14.02 -8.03 7.24
CA ASN A 133 -14.32 -8.65 8.53
C ASN A 133 -15.70 -8.23 9.07
N GLY A 134 -16.10 -6.97 8.89
CA GLY A 134 -17.36 -6.44 9.40
C GLY A 134 -18.57 -6.96 8.63
N ALA A 135 -18.42 -7.19 7.32
CA ALA A 135 -19.48 -7.72 6.48
C ALA A 135 -19.53 -9.26 6.43
N ASN A 136 -18.49 -9.96 6.91
CA ASN A 136 -18.29 -11.40 6.68
C ASN A 136 -18.28 -11.76 5.18
N THR A 137 -17.64 -10.93 4.36
CA THR A 137 -17.55 -11.12 2.89
C THR A 137 -16.13 -10.91 2.38
N THR A 138 -15.92 -11.26 1.10
CA THR A 138 -14.80 -10.77 0.30
C THR A 138 -15.32 -9.79 -0.75
N THR A 139 -14.55 -8.77 -1.09
CA THR A 139 -14.79 -7.95 -2.30
C THR A 139 -13.76 -8.33 -3.35
N VAL A 140 -14.19 -8.37 -4.62
CA VAL A 140 -13.31 -8.49 -5.78
C VAL A 140 -13.64 -7.31 -6.69
N LEU A 141 -12.65 -6.48 -6.97
CA LEU A 141 -12.72 -5.38 -7.93
C LEU A 141 -11.94 -5.81 -9.17
N ILE A 142 -12.66 -5.97 -10.29
CA ILE A 142 -12.12 -6.40 -11.57
C ILE A 142 -11.66 -5.18 -12.37
N ASN A 143 -10.48 -5.27 -12.99
CA ASN A 143 -9.88 -4.22 -13.85
C ASN A 143 -10.04 -4.50 -15.36
#